data_AF-A0A6N9Q8Y5-F1
#
_entry.id   AF-A0A6N9Q8Y5-F1
#
_cell.length_a   1.000
_cell.length_b   1.000
_cell.length_c   1.000
_cell.angle_alpha   90.00
_cell.angle_beta   90.00
_cell.angle_gamma   90.00
#
_symmetry.space_group_name_H-M   'P 1'
#
loop_
_entity.id
_entity.type
_entity.pdbx_description
1 polymer ?
#
loop_
_entity_poly.entity_id
_entity_poly.type
_entity_poly.pdbx_seq_one_letter_code
_entity_poly.pdbx_strand_id
1 'polypeptide(L)'
;MPGIWKTRSGKVLALKELLSNSCSGRKVKRKMRSIGIIGGVDGPTAVYLTGDFGIIGEHFHFSSLAPYFMVLAVTIIIAYLIGNISPATLLARAKGIDIKQAGSGNAGTTNALRVMGKKAGAITLVIDVVKGIAAVALGNFLCGSLCGMICVVAVVAGHIWPVMFKFKGGKGVATIFGAIVGLNILVALYGLIVLVIAVLISKRVSVGSMLAALSFPVFSYWLEPDFVVLACVLALIIIIKHRANIKRLIKGEEPKLSLFDKEKKK
;
A
#
# COMPACT_ATOMS: atom_id res chain seq x y z
N MET A 1 20.42 21.39 5.73
CA MET A 1 21.50 21.40 4.72
C MET A 1 21.17 20.36 3.67
N PRO A 2 20.92 20.73 2.40
CA PRO A 2 20.69 19.73 1.36
C PRO A 2 22.03 19.12 0.92
N GLY A 3 22.15 17.80 1.07
CA GLY A 3 23.32 17.02 0.67
C GLY A 3 23.48 16.97 -0.85
N ILE A 4 24.69 17.26 -1.31
CA ILE A 4 25.10 17.18 -2.71
C ILE A 4 25.25 15.69 -3.07
N TRP A 5 24.31 15.14 -3.83
CA TRP A 5 24.42 13.79 -4.38
C TRP A 5 25.50 13.77 -5.47
N LYS A 6 26.62 13.10 -5.18
CA LYS A 6 27.71 12.85 -6.14
C LYS A 6 27.45 11.52 -6.85
N THR A 7 26.69 11.52 -7.94
CA THR A 7 26.47 10.29 -8.72
C THR A 7 27.64 10.03 -9.66
N ARG A 8 28.30 8.89 -9.48
CA ARG A 8 29.36 8.35 -10.37
C ARG A 8 28.70 7.87 -11.67
N SER A 9 28.62 8.72 -12.69
CA SER A 9 28.49 8.22 -14.07
C SER A 9 29.15 9.16 -15.07
N GLY A 10 29.95 8.61 -15.98
CA GLY A 10 30.65 9.37 -17.03
C GLY A 10 29.73 10.17 -17.96
N LYS A 11 28.42 9.93 -17.90
CA LYS A 11 27.39 10.68 -18.66
C LYS A 11 27.27 12.15 -18.23
N VAL A 12 27.54 12.48 -16.97
CA VAL A 12 27.52 13.87 -16.47
C VAL A 12 28.72 14.68 -16.98
N LEU A 13 29.88 14.03 -17.15
CA LEU A 13 31.06 14.70 -17.71
C LEU A 13 30.86 15.08 -19.17
N ALA A 14 30.26 14.17 -19.97
CA ALA A 14 29.95 14.41 -21.37
C ALA A 14 28.97 15.59 -21.56
N LEU A 15 27.97 15.73 -20.68
CA LEU A 15 27.04 16.86 -20.70
C LEU A 15 27.71 18.19 -20.28
N LYS A 16 28.65 18.14 -19.33
CA LYS A 16 29.51 19.28 -18.96
C LYS A 16 30.39 19.74 -20.10
N GLU A 17 30.98 18.81 -20.86
CA GLU A 17 31.79 19.12 -22.05
C GLU A 17 30.95 19.68 -23.20
N LEU A 18 29.78 19.09 -23.47
CA LEU A 18 28.83 19.59 -24.47
C LEU A 18 28.35 21.02 -24.16
N LEU A 19 27.99 21.31 -22.92
CA LEU A 19 27.56 22.65 -22.49
C LEU A 19 28.73 23.65 -22.44
N SER A 20 29.94 23.19 -22.13
CA SER A 20 31.17 23.99 -22.20
C SER A 20 31.54 24.38 -23.64
N ASN A 21 31.23 23.53 -24.62
CA ASN A 21 31.55 23.72 -26.02
C ASN A 21 30.48 24.51 -26.79
N SER A 22 29.20 24.40 -26.41
CA SER A 22 28.11 25.21 -27.00
C SER A 22 28.07 26.66 -26.52
N CYS A 23 28.60 26.96 -25.33
CA CYS A 23 28.71 28.33 -24.81
C CYS A 23 29.94 29.06 -25.41
N SER A 24 29.81 29.58 -26.63
CA SER A 24 30.87 30.32 -27.35
C SER A 24 31.20 31.71 -26.75
N GLY A 25 30.59 32.11 -25.64
CA GLY A 25 30.86 33.38 -24.96
C GLY A 25 31.89 33.26 -23.83
N ARG A 26 33.09 33.82 -24.03
CA ARG A 26 34.16 33.96 -22.99
C ARG A 26 33.69 34.59 -21.65
N LYS A 27 32.52 35.25 -21.62
CA LYS A 27 31.91 35.84 -20.41
C LYS A 27 31.14 34.84 -19.52
N VAL A 28 30.67 33.70 -20.03
CA VAL A 28 29.86 32.73 -19.27
C VAL A 28 30.74 31.84 -18.37
N LYS A 29 31.94 31.46 -18.85
CA LYS A 29 32.85 30.57 -18.11
C LYS A 29 33.43 31.15 -16.82
N ARG A 30 33.46 32.49 -16.64
CA ARG A 30 34.10 33.14 -15.49
C ARG A 30 33.19 33.34 -14.26
N LYS A 31 31.87 33.11 -14.35
CA LYS A 31 30.90 33.42 -13.28
C LYS A 31 30.07 32.22 -12.78
N MET A 32 30.40 31.02 -13.24
CA MET A 32 29.66 29.79 -12.93
C MET A 32 30.23 29.13 -11.67
N ARG A 33 29.46 29.10 -10.56
CA ARG A 33 29.95 28.55 -9.28
C ARG A 33 29.70 27.05 -9.16
N SER A 34 28.60 26.53 -9.70
CA SER A 34 28.28 25.10 -9.70
C SER A 34 27.24 24.72 -10.75
N ILE A 35 27.24 23.43 -11.11
CA ILE A 35 26.23 22.78 -11.94
C ILE A 35 25.54 21.73 -11.06
N GLY A 36 24.23 21.85 -10.89
CA GLY A 36 23.40 20.84 -10.24
C GLY A 36 22.58 20.07 -11.26
N ILE A 37 22.51 18.75 -11.10
CA ILE A 37 21.65 17.88 -11.92
C ILE A 37 20.63 17.24 -10.98
N ILE A 38 19.34 17.44 -11.26
CA ILE A 38 18.27 16.70 -10.59
C ILE A 38 17.96 15.49 -11.48
N GLY A 39 18.29 14.30 -10.97
CA GLY A 39 18.00 13.03 -11.65
C GLY A 39 16.61 12.52 -11.27
N GLY A 40 15.80 12.20 -12.27
CA GLY A 40 14.68 11.28 -12.16
C GLY A 40 15.13 9.84 -12.46
N VAL A 41 14.23 8.88 -12.23
CA VAL A 41 14.51 7.43 -12.29
C VAL A 41 15.04 6.97 -13.67
N ASP A 42 14.73 7.72 -14.74
CA ASP A 42 15.15 7.42 -16.12
C ASP A 42 16.19 8.39 -16.71
N GLY A 43 16.71 9.36 -15.95
CA GLY A 43 17.72 10.32 -16.44
C GLY A 43 17.64 11.72 -15.80
N PRO A 44 18.57 12.63 -16.16
CA PRO A 44 18.58 14.00 -15.63
C PRO A 44 17.33 14.77 -16.10
N THR A 45 16.43 15.07 -15.16
CA THR A 45 15.17 15.78 -15.42
C THR A 45 15.36 17.29 -15.45
N ALA A 46 16.41 17.81 -14.81
CA ALA A 46 16.77 19.22 -14.90
C ALA A 46 18.26 19.46 -14.63
N VAL A 47 18.86 20.41 -15.35
CA VAL A 47 20.19 20.96 -15.09
C VAL A 47 20.01 22.41 -14.67
N TYR A 48 20.48 22.79 -13.48
CA TYR A 48 20.47 24.18 -13.03
C TYR A 48 21.89 24.71 -12.88
N LEU A 49 22.10 25.91 -13.41
CA LEU A 49 23.32 26.70 -13.28
C LEU A 49 23.11 27.74 -12.19
N THR A 50 23.92 27.71 -11.13
CA THR A 50 23.91 28.78 -10.13
C THR A 50 25.12 29.70 -10.32
N GLY A 51 24.84 30.98 -10.59
CA GLY A 51 25.78 32.09 -10.69
C GLY A 51 25.07 33.43 -10.39
N ASP A 52 25.78 34.56 -10.48
CA ASP A 52 25.23 35.90 -10.18
C ASP A 52 24.18 36.40 -11.21
N PHE A 53 23.82 35.56 -12.18
CA PHE A 53 22.60 35.71 -12.97
C PHE A 53 21.59 34.74 -12.36
N GLY A 54 20.50 35.27 -11.81
CA GLY A 54 19.40 34.48 -11.23
C GLY A 54 18.98 33.32 -12.13
N ILE A 55 18.34 32.32 -11.51
CA ILE A 55 17.88 31.06 -12.11
C ILE A 55 17.51 31.29 -13.58
N ILE A 56 18.38 30.85 -14.51
CA ILE A 56 18.01 30.73 -15.91
C ILE A 56 17.09 29.52 -15.96
N GLY A 57 15.84 29.75 -15.59
CA GLY A 57 14.78 28.76 -15.63
C GLY A 57 14.46 28.50 -17.08
N GLU A 58 14.76 27.31 -17.58
CA GLU A 58 13.90 26.79 -18.64
C GLU A 58 12.49 26.76 -18.06
N HIS A 59 11.56 27.38 -18.79
CA HIS A 59 10.15 27.38 -18.45
C HIS A 59 9.68 25.94 -18.31
N PHE A 60 9.64 25.41 -17.08
CA PHE A 60 9.05 24.14 -16.78
C PHE A 60 7.54 24.32 -16.92
N HIS A 61 7.06 24.18 -18.16
CA HIS A 61 5.65 24.38 -18.47
C HIS A 61 4.85 23.34 -17.68
N PHE A 62 3.88 23.80 -16.89
CA PHE A 62 2.97 22.96 -16.11
C PHE A 62 2.26 21.89 -16.95
N SER A 63 2.08 22.14 -18.26
CA SER A 63 1.57 21.19 -19.25
C SER A 63 2.40 19.90 -19.38
N SER A 64 3.69 19.93 -19.02
CA SER A 64 4.60 18.77 -19.05
C SER A 64 4.36 17.79 -17.89
N LEU A 65 3.75 18.26 -16.78
CA LEU A 65 3.41 17.45 -15.61
C LEU A 65 1.98 16.90 -15.63
N ALA A 66 1.09 17.52 -16.41
CA ALA A 66 -0.30 17.09 -16.58
C ALA A 66 -0.46 15.58 -16.86
N PRO A 67 0.32 14.93 -17.76
CA PRO A 67 0.19 13.49 -17.98
C PRO A 67 0.52 12.66 -16.73
N TYR A 68 1.53 13.05 -15.94
CA TYR A 68 1.90 12.32 -14.72
C TYR A 68 0.79 12.38 -13.65
N PHE A 69 0.18 13.54 -13.45
CA PHE A 69 -0.95 13.69 -12.54
C PHE A 69 -2.18 12.89 -13.01
N MET A 70 -2.42 12.84 -14.32
CA MET A 70 -3.51 12.06 -14.91
C MET A 70 -3.30 10.56 -14.70
N VAL A 71 -2.09 10.03 -14.99
CA VAL A 71 -1.77 8.62 -14.78
C VAL A 71 -1.86 8.26 -13.29
N LEU A 72 -1.35 9.11 -12.41
CA LEU A 72 -1.49 8.94 -10.95
C LEU A 72 -2.96 8.85 -10.53
N ALA A 73 -3.80 9.80 -10.96
CA ALA A 73 -5.22 9.81 -10.61
C ALA A 73 -5.96 8.57 -11.10
N VAL A 74 -5.74 8.17 -12.36
CA VAL A 74 -6.33 6.96 -12.94
C VAL A 74 -5.88 5.71 -12.20
N THR A 75 -4.59 5.62 -11.84
CA THR A 75 -4.03 4.49 -11.12
C THR A 75 -4.64 4.34 -9.73
N ILE A 76 -4.84 5.46 -9.01
CA ILE A 76 -5.51 5.48 -7.70
C ILE A 76 -6.96 5.00 -7.82
N ILE A 77 -7.69 5.46 -8.84
CA ILE A 77 -9.08 5.02 -9.09
C ILE A 77 -9.11 3.52 -9.35
N ILE A 78 -8.22 3.01 -10.20
CA ILE A 78 -8.13 1.58 -10.51
C ILE A 78 -7.81 0.78 -9.24
N ALA A 79 -6.83 1.22 -8.43
CA ALA A 79 -6.49 0.56 -7.17
C ALA A 79 -7.68 0.50 -6.20
N TYR A 80 -8.47 1.57 -6.10
CA TYR A 80 -9.72 1.59 -5.34
C TYR A 80 -10.75 0.59 -5.88
N LEU A 81 -10.95 0.55 -7.20
CA LEU A 81 -11.87 -0.39 -7.86
C LEU A 81 -11.43 -1.85 -7.72
N ILE A 82 -10.13 -2.14 -7.76
CA ILE A 82 -9.57 -3.45 -7.42
C ILE A 82 -9.95 -3.83 -5.99
N GLY A 83 -9.85 -2.87 -5.06
CA GLY A 83 -10.28 -3.05 -3.66
C GLY A 83 -11.75 -3.41 -3.51
N ASN A 84 -12.60 -2.96 -4.43
CA ASN A 84 -14.05 -3.21 -4.41
C ASN A 84 -14.40 -4.69 -4.64
N ILE A 85 -13.51 -5.50 -5.19
CA ILE A 85 -13.75 -6.93 -5.39
C ILE A 85 -13.91 -7.60 -4.01
N SER A 86 -15.13 -8.05 -3.68
CA SER A 86 -15.44 -8.70 -2.39
C SER A 86 -15.91 -10.14 -2.61
N PRO A 87 -14.98 -11.12 -2.63
CA PRO A 87 -15.33 -12.52 -2.84
C PRO A 87 -16.31 -13.06 -1.81
N ALA A 88 -16.17 -12.66 -0.53
CA ALA A 88 -17.11 -13.04 0.52
C ALA A 88 -18.55 -12.61 0.20
N THR A 89 -18.73 -11.39 -0.32
CA THR A 89 -20.05 -10.87 -0.67
C THR A 89 -20.59 -11.52 -1.95
N LEU A 90 -19.74 -11.67 -2.96
CA LEU A 90 -20.11 -12.27 -4.25
C LEU A 90 -20.51 -13.75 -4.09
N LEU A 91 -19.70 -14.53 -3.37
CA LEU A 91 -19.96 -15.95 -3.10
C LEU A 91 -21.20 -16.14 -2.22
N ALA A 92 -21.43 -15.25 -1.24
CA ALA A 92 -22.62 -15.33 -0.39
C ALA A 92 -23.89 -15.02 -1.20
N ARG A 93 -23.87 -13.97 -2.03
CA ARG A 93 -25.00 -13.63 -2.92
C ARG A 93 -25.31 -14.74 -3.90
N ALA A 94 -24.28 -15.38 -4.48
CA ALA A 94 -24.46 -16.55 -5.36
C ALA A 94 -25.15 -17.74 -4.68
N LYS A 95 -25.14 -17.78 -3.34
CA LYS A 95 -25.84 -18.79 -2.51
C LYS A 95 -27.15 -18.26 -1.90
N GLY A 96 -27.61 -17.08 -2.27
CA GLY A 96 -28.81 -16.46 -1.68
C GLY A 96 -28.62 -15.96 -0.24
N ILE A 97 -27.38 -15.79 0.22
CA ILE A 97 -27.05 -15.38 1.60
C ILE A 97 -26.62 -13.90 1.62
N ASP A 98 -27.20 -13.11 2.53
CA ASP A 98 -26.61 -11.82 2.89
C ASP A 98 -25.50 -12.00 3.94
N ILE A 99 -24.24 -11.86 3.50
CA ILE A 99 -23.06 -11.99 4.37
C ILE A 99 -23.04 -10.96 5.52
N LYS A 100 -23.79 -9.86 5.40
CA LYS A 100 -23.91 -8.84 6.46
C LYS A 100 -24.87 -9.23 7.56
N GLN A 101 -25.78 -10.18 7.29
CA GLN A 101 -26.75 -10.71 8.25
C GLN A 101 -26.34 -12.08 8.79
N ALA A 102 -25.30 -12.70 8.22
CA ALA A 102 -24.81 -14.02 8.63
C ALA A 102 -23.50 -13.96 9.44
N GLY A 103 -23.37 -14.88 10.40
CA GLY A 103 -22.15 -15.06 11.20
C GLY A 103 -21.77 -13.81 11.98
N SER A 104 -20.59 -13.23 11.70
CA SER A 104 -20.15 -11.97 12.34
C SER A 104 -20.64 -10.70 11.65
N GLY A 105 -21.35 -10.82 10.53
CA GLY A 105 -21.77 -9.70 9.68
C GLY A 105 -20.63 -9.02 8.90
N ASN A 106 -19.39 -9.53 8.98
CA ASN A 106 -18.26 -8.99 8.24
C ASN A 106 -18.14 -9.63 6.85
N ALA A 107 -17.82 -8.83 5.83
CA ALA A 107 -17.61 -9.31 4.46
C ALA A 107 -16.14 -9.65 4.22
N GLY A 108 -15.63 -10.67 4.91
CA GLY A 108 -14.22 -11.08 4.78
C GLY A 108 -13.98 -12.53 5.16
N THR A 109 -12.72 -12.97 5.00
CA THR A 109 -12.27 -14.37 5.09
C THR A 109 -12.86 -15.16 6.25
N THR A 110 -12.73 -14.68 7.49
CA THR A 110 -13.17 -15.43 8.68
C THR A 110 -14.68 -15.66 8.69
N ASN A 111 -15.47 -14.71 8.18
CA ASN A 111 -16.92 -14.89 8.11
C ASN A 111 -17.31 -15.78 6.93
N ALA A 112 -16.65 -15.63 5.77
CA ALA A 112 -16.84 -16.53 4.64
C ALA A 112 -16.54 -17.99 5.03
N LEU A 113 -15.47 -18.22 5.82
CA LEU A 113 -15.14 -19.53 6.39
C LEU A 113 -16.28 -20.06 7.29
N ARG A 114 -16.80 -19.21 8.18
CA ARG A 114 -17.86 -19.60 9.13
C ARG A 114 -19.20 -19.88 8.45
N VAL A 115 -19.58 -19.05 7.49
CA VAL A 115 -20.92 -19.08 6.87
C VAL A 115 -20.97 -20.04 5.68
N MET A 116 -19.88 -20.18 4.93
CA MET A 116 -19.86 -20.89 3.64
C MET A 116 -18.80 -22.00 3.55
N GLY A 117 -18.01 -22.22 4.61
CA GLY A 117 -17.03 -23.31 4.70
C GLY A 117 -15.62 -22.98 4.19
N LYS A 118 -14.71 -23.95 4.32
CA LYS A 118 -13.26 -23.81 4.06
C LYS A 118 -12.94 -23.28 2.66
N LYS A 119 -13.62 -23.80 1.63
CA LYS A 119 -13.41 -23.38 0.23
C LYS A 119 -13.69 -21.89 0.02
N ALA A 120 -14.82 -21.39 0.53
CA ALA A 120 -15.19 -19.98 0.41
C ALA A 120 -14.25 -19.05 1.21
N GLY A 121 -13.84 -19.50 2.41
CA GLY A 121 -12.82 -18.82 3.20
C GLY A 121 -11.49 -18.69 2.45
N ALA A 122 -10.98 -19.79 1.89
CA ALA A 122 -9.72 -19.82 1.14
C ALA A 122 -9.76 -18.92 -0.10
N ILE A 123 -10.82 -19.01 -0.92
CA ILE A 123 -10.99 -18.15 -2.11
C ILE A 123 -11.01 -16.67 -1.70
N THR A 124 -11.73 -16.34 -0.64
CA THR A 124 -11.78 -14.96 -0.12
C THR A 124 -10.42 -14.47 0.31
N LEU A 125 -9.67 -15.29 1.05
CA LEU A 125 -8.32 -14.94 1.51
C LEU A 125 -7.39 -14.69 0.32
N VAL A 126 -7.31 -15.63 -0.62
CA VAL A 126 -6.39 -15.54 -1.76
C VAL A 126 -6.70 -14.29 -2.59
N ILE A 127 -7.95 -14.06 -2.96
CA ILE A 127 -8.31 -12.89 -3.78
C ILE A 127 -8.08 -11.59 -3.00
N ASP A 128 -8.42 -11.53 -1.70
CA ASP A 128 -8.20 -10.33 -0.90
C ASP A 128 -6.70 -10.00 -0.73
N VAL A 129 -5.81 -11.00 -0.72
CA VAL A 129 -4.36 -10.80 -0.71
C VAL A 129 -3.87 -10.38 -2.10
N VAL A 130 -4.23 -11.12 -3.13
CA VAL A 130 -3.80 -10.87 -4.52
C VAL A 130 -4.19 -9.48 -4.98
N LYS A 131 -5.41 -9.02 -4.66
CA LYS A 131 -5.85 -7.68 -5.05
C LYS A 131 -5.02 -6.57 -4.39
N GLY A 132 -4.55 -6.80 -3.16
CA GLY A 132 -3.64 -5.88 -2.46
C GLY A 132 -2.28 -5.82 -3.15
N ILE A 133 -1.68 -6.98 -3.44
CA ILE A 133 -0.41 -7.08 -4.18
C ILE A 133 -0.53 -6.39 -5.55
N ALA A 134 -1.58 -6.73 -6.30
CA ALA A 134 -1.80 -6.22 -7.65
C ALA A 134 -1.95 -4.69 -7.68
N ALA A 135 -2.68 -4.10 -6.74
CA ALA A 135 -2.84 -2.65 -6.68
C ALA A 135 -1.51 -1.91 -6.42
N VAL A 136 -0.68 -2.44 -5.52
CA VAL A 136 0.63 -1.84 -5.21
C VAL A 136 1.62 -2.05 -6.36
N ALA A 137 1.66 -3.25 -6.94
CA ALA A 137 2.49 -3.55 -8.11
C ALA A 137 2.13 -2.65 -9.30
N LEU A 138 0.83 -2.43 -9.53
CA LEU A 138 0.35 -1.51 -10.57
C LEU A 138 0.83 -0.08 -10.31
N GLY A 139 0.68 0.42 -9.08
CA GLY A 139 1.16 1.75 -8.70
C GLY A 139 2.66 1.94 -8.89
N ASN A 140 3.44 0.97 -8.42
CA ASN A 140 4.91 0.96 -8.58
C ASN A 140 5.31 0.98 -10.06
N PHE A 141 4.65 0.16 -10.88
CA PHE A 141 4.96 0.03 -12.30
C PHE A 141 4.63 1.30 -13.10
N LEU A 142 3.51 1.96 -12.82
CA LEU A 142 3.04 3.10 -13.63
C LEU A 142 3.65 4.44 -13.22
N CYS A 143 3.83 4.68 -11.92
CA CYS A 143 4.20 6.01 -11.40
C CYS A 143 5.21 5.96 -10.23
N GLY A 144 5.87 4.81 -10.00
CA GLY A 144 6.91 4.66 -8.99
C GLY A 144 6.41 4.39 -7.56
N SER A 145 7.36 4.30 -6.62
CA SER A 145 7.14 3.83 -5.25
C SER A 145 6.11 4.64 -4.46
N LEU A 146 6.12 5.96 -4.59
CA LEU A 146 5.13 6.84 -3.95
C LEU A 146 3.71 6.51 -4.43
N CYS A 147 3.53 6.25 -5.73
CA CYS A 147 2.23 5.82 -6.25
C CYS A 147 1.82 4.46 -5.70
N GLY A 148 2.75 3.51 -5.57
CA GLY A 148 2.51 2.23 -4.90
C GLY A 148 2.01 2.40 -3.47
N MET A 149 2.64 3.27 -2.69
CA MET A 149 2.20 3.61 -1.31
C MET A 149 0.79 4.22 -1.29
N ILE A 150 0.48 5.13 -2.21
CA ILE A 150 -0.88 5.70 -2.33
C ILE A 150 -1.88 4.60 -2.74
N CYS A 151 -1.48 3.67 -3.59
CA CYS A 151 -2.32 2.53 -3.99
C CYS A 151 -2.65 1.60 -2.83
N VAL A 152 -1.79 1.49 -1.80
CA VAL A 152 -2.13 0.80 -0.53
C VAL A 152 -3.38 1.43 0.08
N VAL A 153 -3.40 2.76 0.21
CA VAL A 153 -4.54 3.48 0.77
C VAL A 153 -5.78 3.24 -0.08
N ALA A 154 -5.65 3.38 -1.40
CA ALA A 154 -6.76 3.24 -2.33
C ALA A 154 -7.40 1.84 -2.29
N VAL A 155 -6.60 0.77 -2.39
CA VAL A 155 -7.10 -0.61 -2.39
C VAL A 155 -7.72 -1.00 -1.03
N VAL A 156 -7.15 -0.52 0.07
CA VAL A 156 -7.69 -0.77 1.42
C VAL A 156 -8.99 0.01 1.61
N ALA A 157 -9.06 1.26 1.17
CA ALA A 157 -10.28 2.05 1.18
C ALA A 157 -11.37 1.38 0.33
N GLY A 158 -11.03 0.86 -0.86
CA GLY A 158 -11.94 0.10 -1.71
C GLY A 158 -12.44 -1.18 -1.05
N HIS A 159 -11.61 -1.89 -0.28
CA HIS A 159 -12.04 -3.08 0.47
C HIS A 159 -12.97 -2.74 1.64
N ILE A 160 -12.70 -1.64 2.36
CA ILE A 160 -13.44 -1.26 3.58
C ILE A 160 -14.74 -0.54 3.24
N TRP A 161 -14.70 0.35 2.26
CA TRP A 161 -15.82 1.17 1.77
C TRP A 161 -15.98 1.01 0.25
N PRO A 162 -16.34 -0.19 -0.23
CA PRO A 162 -16.59 -0.45 -1.65
C PRO A 162 -17.86 0.26 -2.12
N VAL A 163 -17.75 1.13 -3.13
CA VAL A 163 -18.89 1.77 -3.79
C VAL A 163 -19.86 0.73 -4.35
N MET A 164 -19.35 -0.38 -4.91
CA MET A 164 -20.17 -1.47 -5.48
C MET A 164 -21.07 -2.17 -4.44
N PHE A 165 -20.75 -2.05 -3.15
CA PHE A 165 -21.52 -2.65 -2.06
C PHE A 165 -22.01 -1.61 -1.05
N LYS A 166 -22.42 -0.43 -1.54
CA LYS A 166 -23.01 0.65 -0.74
C LYS A 166 -22.12 1.05 0.46
N PHE A 167 -20.80 1.05 0.24
CA PHE A 167 -19.75 1.37 1.23
C PHE A 167 -19.72 0.42 2.45
N LYS A 168 -20.30 -0.79 2.33
CA LYS A 168 -20.34 -1.80 3.40
C LYS A 168 -19.36 -2.94 3.12
N GLY A 169 -18.07 -2.68 3.27
CA GLY A 169 -17.01 -3.65 2.98
C GLY A 169 -16.56 -4.50 4.16
N GLY A 170 -15.35 -5.06 4.05
CA GLY A 170 -14.70 -5.85 5.09
C GLY A 170 -13.92 -5.01 6.09
N LYS A 171 -12.92 -5.62 6.74
CA LYS A 171 -12.02 -4.94 7.68
C LYS A 171 -10.66 -4.59 7.09
N GLY A 172 -10.27 -5.20 5.98
CA GLY A 172 -9.01 -4.89 5.28
C GLY A 172 -7.81 -5.74 5.66
N VAL A 173 -7.87 -6.64 6.65
CA VAL A 173 -6.66 -7.36 7.15
C VAL A 173 -5.90 -8.10 6.03
N ALA A 174 -6.58 -8.94 5.25
CA ALA A 174 -5.94 -9.69 4.16
C ALA A 174 -5.45 -8.78 3.01
N THR A 175 -6.20 -7.71 2.73
CA THR A 175 -5.85 -6.73 1.70
C THR A 175 -4.67 -5.86 2.11
N ILE A 176 -4.58 -5.45 3.37
CA ILE A 176 -3.42 -4.76 3.94
C ILE A 176 -2.21 -5.69 3.89
N PHE A 177 -2.35 -6.94 4.33
CA PHE A 177 -1.26 -7.92 4.23
C PHE A 177 -0.75 -8.05 2.79
N GLY A 178 -1.64 -8.25 1.82
CA GLY A 178 -1.26 -8.31 0.40
C GLY A 178 -0.61 -7.02 -0.12
N ALA A 179 -1.14 -5.86 0.26
CA ALA A 179 -0.55 -4.58 -0.12
C ALA A 179 0.86 -4.39 0.47
N ILE A 180 1.08 -4.79 1.72
CA ILE A 180 2.40 -4.77 2.35
C ILE A 180 3.33 -5.79 1.69
N VAL A 181 2.86 -6.97 1.27
CA VAL A 181 3.67 -7.91 0.46
C VAL A 181 4.17 -7.23 -0.83
N GLY A 182 3.31 -6.44 -1.48
CA GLY A 182 3.67 -5.68 -2.68
C GLY A 182 4.64 -4.51 -2.43
N LEU A 183 4.76 -4.03 -1.18
CA LEU A 183 5.76 -3.03 -0.79
C LEU A 183 7.05 -3.69 -0.33
N ASN A 184 6.96 -4.51 0.72
CA ASN A 184 8.09 -5.14 1.38
C ASN A 184 7.65 -6.48 2.02
N ILE A 185 8.11 -7.57 1.42
CA ILE A 185 7.74 -8.92 1.84
C ILE A 185 8.16 -9.24 3.28
N LEU A 186 9.27 -8.68 3.77
CA LEU A 186 9.76 -8.97 5.13
C LEU A 186 8.83 -8.36 6.20
N VAL A 187 8.35 -7.13 5.99
CA VAL A 187 7.38 -6.49 6.88
C VAL A 187 6.09 -7.32 6.94
N ALA A 188 5.62 -7.81 5.79
CA ALA A 188 4.44 -8.66 5.72
C ALA A 188 4.66 -9.98 6.47
N LEU A 189 5.80 -10.66 6.26
CA LEU A 189 6.13 -11.93 6.91
C LEU A 189 6.21 -11.80 8.43
N TYR A 190 6.85 -10.74 8.95
CA TYR A 190 6.89 -10.53 10.40
C TYR A 190 5.49 -10.27 10.99
N GLY A 191 4.65 -9.49 10.31
CA GLY A 191 3.26 -9.32 10.72
C GLY A 191 2.46 -10.63 10.66
N LEU A 192 2.72 -11.49 9.67
CA LEU A 192 2.09 -12.82 9.58
C LEU A 192 2.54 -13.74 10.73
N ILE A 193 3.82 -13.71 11.10
CA ILE A 193 4.35 -14.46 12.26
C ILE A 193 3.63 -14.00 13.53
N VAL A 194 3.51 -12.69 13.75
CA VAL A 194 2.77 -12.13 14.90
C VAL A 194 1.32 -12.59 14.88
N LEU A 195 0.65 -12.55 13.71
CA LEU A 195 -0.72 -13.05 13.55
C LEU A 195 -0.81 -14.52 13.96
N VAL A 196 0.05 -15.37 13.42
CA VAL A 196 0.01 -16.83 13.65
C VAL A 196 0.24 -17.13 15.12
N ILE A 197 1.29 -16.58 15.74
CA ILE A 197 1.59 -16.79 17.17
C ILE A 197 0.41 -16.35 18.04
N ALA A 198 -0.13 -15.15 17.79
CA ALA A 198 -1.26 -14.64 18.53
C ALA A 198 -2.53 -15.49 18.35
N VAL A 199 -2.78 -16.02 17.16
CA VAL A 199 -3.91 -16.93 16.91
C VAL A 199 -3.70 -18.27 17.62
N LEU A 200 -2.49 -18.82 17.63
CA LEU A 200 -2.20 -20.08 18.30
C LEU A 200 -2.42 -19.98 19.81
N ILE A 201 -1.99 -18.87 20.43
CA ILE A 201 -2.17 -18.62 21.87
C ILE A 201 -3.63 -18.31 22.20
N SER A 202 -4.24 -17.35 21.50
CA SER A 202 -5.58 -16.85 21.84
C SER A 202 -6.72 -17.71 21.30
N LYS A 203 -6.44 -18.56 20.30
CA LYS A 203 -7.42 -19.30 19.47
C LYS A 203 -8.40 -18.39 18.74
N ARG A 204 -8.10 -17.10 18.56
CA ARG A 204 -8.99 -16.08 17.99
C ARG A 204 -8.29 -15.25 16.91
N VAL A 205 -8.82 -15.31 15.68
CA VAL A 205 -8.28 -14.56 14.52
C VAL A 205 -8.34 -13.04 14.73
N SER A 206 -9.33 -12.54 15.46
CA SER A 206 -9.45 -11.10 15.76
C SER A 206 -8.29 -10.57 16.59
N VAL A 207 -7.83 -11.32 17.60
CA VAL A 207 -6.66 -10.95 18.41
C VAL A 207 -5.40 -10.92 17.55
N GLY A 208 -5.15 -11.97 16.78
CA GLY A 208 -3.97 -12.01 15.90
C GLY A 208 -3.98 -10.94 14.82
N SER A 209 -5.15 -10.61 14.25
CA SER A 209 -5.27 -9.53 13.26
C SER A 209 -4.94 -8.16 13.85
N MET A 210 -5.37 -7.88 15.08
CA MET A 210 -5.07 -6.60 15.75
C MET A 210 -3.60 -6.51 16.13
N LEU A 211 -3.01 -7.57 16.69
CA LEU A 211 -1.59 -7.59 17.06
C LEU A 211 -0.68 -7.50 15.82
N ALA A 212 -1.01 -8.19 14.73
CA ALA A 212 -0.30 -8.05 13.48
C ALA A 212 -0.34 -6.61 12.95
N ALA A 213 -1.52 -5.98 12.96
CA ALA A 213 -1.66 -4.59 12.53
C ALA A 213 -0.83 -3.61 13.39
N LEU A 214 -0.81 -3.80 14.71
CA LEU A 214 0.03 -3.00 15.62
C LEU A 214 1.54 -3.25 15.44
N SER A 215 1.92 -4.42 14.93
CA SER A 215 3.32 -4.74 14.65
C SER A 215 3.85 -4.11 13.36
N PHE A 216 2.99 -3.75 12.40
CA PHE A 216 3.44 -3.20 11.12
C PHE A 216 4.25 -1.90 11.26
N PRO A 217 3.84 -0.89 12.05
CA PRO A 217 4.68 0.30 12.26
C PRO A 217 6.06 -0.02 12.85
N VAL A 218 6.11 -0.99 13.78
CA VAL A 218 7.36 -1.38 14.47
C VAL A 218 8.33 -2.02 13.48
N PHE A 219 7.88 -2.95 12.66
CA PHE A 219 8.75 -3.58 11.66
C PHE A 219 9.08 -2.65 10.50
N SER A 220 8.14 -1.79 10.09
CA SER A 220 8.37 -0.80 9.03
C SER A 220 9.45 0.21 9.44
N TYR A 221 9.57 0.56 10.71
CA TYR A 221 10.61 1.49 11.18
C TYR A 221 12.02 1.05 10.79
N TRP A 222 12.29 -0.26 10.77
CA TRP A 222 13.60 -0.81 10.43
C TRP A 222 13.73 -1.23 8.97
N LEU A 223 12.63 -1.66 8.34
CA LEU A 223 12.66 -2.30 7.03
C LEU A 223 12.13 -1.42 5.89
N GLU A 224 11.22 -0.49 6.20
CA GLU A 224 10.54 0.37 5.24
C GLU A 224 10.17 1.72 5.89
N PRO A 225 11.16 2.58 6.23
CA PRO A 225 10.93 3.78 7.04
C PRO A 225 9.91 4.75 6.45
N ASP A 226 9.88 4.88 5.12
CA ASP A 226 8.95 5.75 4.39
C ASP A 226 7.48 5.31 4.55
N PHE A 227 7.25 4.04 4.89
CA PHE A 227 5.91 3.47 5.10
C PHE A 227 5.40 3.60 6.55
N VAL A 228 6.24 3.97 7.53
CA VAL A 228 5.88 3.95 8.97
C VAL A 228 4.63 4.75 9.28
N VAL A 229 4.52 5.98 8.76
CA VAL A 229 3.35 6.85 8.98
C VAL A 229 2.09 6.20 8.44
N LEU A 230 2.16 5.63 7.24
CA LEU A 230 1.03 4.94 6.63
C LEU A 230 0.70 3.65 7.38
N ALA A 231 1.69 2.90 7.86
CA ALA A 231 1.49 1.73 8.70
C ALA A 231 0.73 2.07 9.99
N CYS A 232 1.04 3.21 10.63
CA CYS A 232 0.32 3.70 11.81
C CYS A 232 -1.16 3.98 11.50
N VAL A 233 -1.43 4.64 10.36
CA VAL A 233 -2.80 4.93 9.92
C VAL A 233 -3.57 3.63 9.65
N LEU A 234 -2.96 2.67 8.95
CA LEU A 234 -3.57 1.37 8.66
C LEU A 234 -3.83 0.56 9.94
N ALA A 235 -2.89 0.59 10.90
CA ALA A 235 -3.07 -0.04 12.20
C ALA A 235 -4.28 0.56 12.93
N LEU A 236 -4.39 1.89 12.99
CA LEU A 236 -5.53 2.58 13.60
C LEU A 236 -6.85 2.20 12.93
N ILE A 237 -6.89 2.20 11.59
CA ILE A 237 -8.07 1.77 10.82
C ILE A 237 -8.46 0.34 11.21
N ILE A 238 -7.51 -0.59 11.29
CA ILE A 238 -7.79 -1.98 11.68
C ILE A 238 -8.38 -2.05 13.09
N ILE A 239 -7.81 -1.34 14.05
CA ILE A 239 -8.32 -1.32 15.44
C ILE A 239 -9.76 -0.79 15.48
N ILE A 240 -10.04 0.32 14.81
CA ILE A 240 -11.39 0.90 14.72
C ILE A 240 -12.37 -0.09 14.08
N LYS A 241 -11.96 -0.76 12.99
CA LYS A 241 -12.76 -1.79 12.31
C LYS A 241 -12.96 -3.05 13.15
N HIS A 242 -12.17 -3.25 14.20
CA HIS A 242 -12.31 -4.34 15.17
C HIS A 242 -13.12 -3.99 16.41
N ARG A 243 -13.69 -2.78 16.55
CA ARG A 243 -14.51 -2.36 17.70
C ARG A 243 -15.55 -3.40 18.16
N ALA A 244 -16.24 -4.05 17.22
CA ALA A 244 -17.24 -5.08 17.55
C ALA A 244 -16.60 -6.37 18.11
N ASN A 245 -15.40 -6.73 17.65
CA ASN A 245 -14.64 -7.86 18.17
C ASN A 245 -14.05 -7.53 19.54
N ILE A 246 -13.56 -6.31 19.74
CA ILE A 246 -13.08 -5.84 21.05
C ILE A 246 -14.22 -5.92 22.07
N LYS A 247 -15.42 -5.43 21.72
CA LYS A 247 -16.61 -5.55 22.59
C LYS A 247 -16.93 -7.00 22.95
N ARG A 248 -16.86 -7.92 21.99
CA ARG A 248 -17.06 -9.36 22.25
C ARG A 248 -15.93 -9.99 23.06
N LEU A 249 -14.68 -9.56 22.86
CA LEU A 249 -13.52 -10.03 23.63
C LEU A 249 -13.66 -9.67 25.11
N ILE A 250 -14.02 -8.41 25.40
CA ILE A 250 -14.26 -7.92 26.77
C ILE A 250 -15.36 -8.73 27.45
N LYS A 251 -16.40 -9.11 26.70
CA LYS A 251 -17.51 -9.93 27.20
C LYS A 251 -17.22 -11.44 27.24
N GLY A 252 -16.07 -11.90 26.73
CA GLY A 252 -15.77 -13.32 26.58
C GLY A 252 -16.54 -14.04 25.46
N GLU A 253 -17.31 -13.31 24.65
CA GLU A 253 -18.21 -13.81 23.60
C GLU A 253 -17.51 -13.96 22.23
N GLU A 254 -16.26 -13.52 22.07
CA GLU A 254 -15.58 -13.60 20.78
C GLU A 254 -15.27 -15.07 20.42
N PRO A 255 -15.83 -15.58 19.30
CA PRO A 255 -15.75 -16.99 18.95
C PRO A 255 -14.32 -17.41 18.65
N LYS A 256 -13.98 -18.63 19.09
CA LYS A 256 -12.72 -19.28 18.72
C LYS A 256 -12.75 -19.69 17.25
N LEU A 257 -11.57 -19.88 16.67
CA LEU A 257 -11.44 -20.38 15.31
C LEU A 257 -11.84 -21.85 15.26
N SER A 258 -12.76 -22.21 14.35
CA SER A 258 -13.36 -23.55 14.28
C SER A 258 -12.39 -24.69 13.98
N LEU A 259 -11.16 -24.38 13.50
CA LEU A 259 -10.10 -25.38 13.33
C LEU A 259 -9.65 -26.03 14.65
N PHE A 260 -9.98 -25.41 15.79
CA PHE A 260 -9.65 -25.94 17.12
C PHE A 260 -10.83 -26.62 17.81
N ASP A 261 -12.02 -26.62 17.19
CA ASP A 261 -13.16 -27.36 17.72
C ASP A 261 -12.97 -28.83 17.31
N LYS A 262 -12.77 -29.71 18.30
CA LYS A 262 -12.71 -31.16 18.06
C LYS A 262 -14.02 -31.55 17.36
N GLU A 263 -13.93 -32.13 16.16
CA GLU A 263 -15.06 -32.82 15.55
C GLU A 263 -15.58 -33.82 16.59
N LYS A 264 -16.73 -33.55 17.19
CA LYS A 264 -17.53 -34.62 17.77
C LYS A 264 -18.02 -35.43 16.57
N LYS A 265 -17.20 -36.38 16.11
CA LYS A 265 -17.64 -37.47 15.25
C LYS A 265 -18.79 -38.14 16.01
N LYS A 266 -20.02 -37.94 15.52
CA LYS A 266 -21.13 -38.84 15.79
C LYS A 266 -21.00 -40.04 14.89
#